data_AF-A0A7W7SFI2-F1
#
_entry.id   AF-A0A7W7SFI2-F1
#
_cell.length_a   1.000
_cell.length_b   1.000
_cell.length_c   1.000
_cell.angle_alpha   90.00
_cell.angle_beta   90.00
_cell.angle_gamma   90.00
#
_symmetry.space_group_name_H-M   'P 1'
#
loop_
_entity.id
_entity.type
_entity.pdbx_description
1 polymer ?
#
loop_
_entity_poly.entity_id
_entity_poly.type
_entity_poly.pdbx_seq_one_letter_code
_entity_poly.pdbx_strand_id
1 'polypeptide(L)'
;MITPETLTDAARTDGDTITVAALRHLRGQALQPAPVPPVSGATVTSRPPLLIARPTLADQQIRAAARTWLASRAGHHRANDPAEEALLHAVETSALARPPIADTASTVDADLADIYLTLARHWLELTKNSADPRYLNAALKLLSISLVAPVPATEQGAAALAAALEALDTTTVPPAPPGSSTRQHAYTAPAIPAPTGAVEPRIAVLAGADSRGLPQFLAAAHSLPITGVVLHDGGQRQEPPGSAYGAAWYPAPRATHPRLALAASPLPHHRVAHRDWSAAAAHLADWGTDLLVLIGMDVIPPTVLAVPRLGTINAHNGALPTYRGMDAVAWAVLTGSPVVCSVHHVTEHVDAGHVLATSDVPSDAPDLRQAVKDTQLRLLADVCRHVATTGALPAGQPQAGPTRRYYRMHPALRRLLDVTTSPIGAAS
;
A
#
# COMPACT_ATOMS: atom_id res chain seq x y z
N MET A 1 10.16 -7.07 -42.82
CA MET A 1 11.37 -6.93 -41.98
C MET A 1 11.57 -5.45 -41.75
N ILE A 2 11.41 -5.00 -40.50
CA ILE A 2 11.57 -3.59 -40.13
C ILE A 2 12.88 -3.52 -39.34
N THR A 3 13.82 -2.69 -39.80
CA THR A 3 15.20 -2.63 -39.32
C THR A 3 15.38 -1.64 -38.16
N PRO A 4 16.48 -1.75 -37.38
CA PRO A 4 16.67 -1.10 -36.07
C PRO A 4 16.76 0.43 -36.05
N GLU A 5 16.70 1.11 -37.19
CA GLU A 5 17.02 2.55 -37.29
C GLU A 5 15.79 3.47 -37.24
N THR A 6 14.57 2.93 -37.08
CA THR A 6 13.34 3.73 -36.90
C THR A 6 12.89 3.88 -35.44
N LEU A 7 13.70 3.41 -34.48
CA LEU A 7 13.38 3.41 -33.04
C LEU A 7 14.01 4.58 -32.25
N THR A 8 14.76 5.47 -32.90
CA THR A 8 15.61 6.45 -32.19
C THR A 8 14.99 7.84 -32.01
N ASP A 9 13.86 8.15 -32.65
CA ASP A 9 13.23 9.49 -32.55
C ASP A 9 11.92 9.53 -31.75
N ALA A 10 11.29 8.40 -31.41
CA ALA A 10 10.04 8.38 -30.64
C ALA A 10 10.22 8.47 -29.11
N ALA A 11 11.46 8.42 -28.62
CA ALA A 11 11.80 8.56 -27.20
C ALA A 11 12.25 9.98 -26.81
N ARG A 12 12.24 10.92 -27.77
CA ARG A 12 12.56 12.33 -27.54
C ARG A 12 11.34 13.18 -27.85
N THR A 13 10.48 13.40 -26.85
CA THR A 13 9.84 14.70 -26.59
C THR A 13 9.02 14.67 -25.30
N ASP A 14 9.29 15.69 -24.49
CA ASP A 14 8.58 16.23 -23.32
C ASP A 14 8.55 15.38 -22.04
N GLY A 15 9.58 15.62 -21.22
CA GLY A 15 9.85 15.02 -19.92
C GLY A 15 8.89 15.36 -18.79
N ASP A 16 7.59 15.42 -19.07
CA ASP A 16 6.56 15.63 -18.04
C ASP A 16 5.38 14.64 -18.15
N THR A 17 5.24 13.83 -19.20
CA THR A 17 4.04 12.97 -19.37
C THR A 17 4.38 11.49 -19.52
N ILE A 18 3.76 10.62 -18.71
CA ILE A 18 3.86 9.17 -18.88
C ILE A 18 2.88 8.71 -19.97
N THR A 19 3.37 8.29 -21.13
CA THR A 19 2.54 7.81 -22.24
C THR A 19 2.32 6.29 -22.20
N VAL A 20 1.09 5.86 -22.51
CA VAL A 20 0.68 4.44 -22.64
C VAL A 20 1.44 3.70 -23.78
N ALA A 21 2.23 4.39 -24.59
CA ALA A 21 3.15 3.73 -25.54
C ALA A 21 4.11 2.73 -24.83
N ALA A 22 4.49 3.00 -23.57
CA ALA A 22 5.24 2.06 -22.73
C ALA A 22 4.43 0.80 -22.32
N LEU A 23 3.10 0.90 -22.24
CA LEU A 23 2.21 -0.24 -21.97
C LEU A 23 2.01 -1.14 -23.21
N ARG A 24 2.33 -0.70 -24.44
CA ARG A 24 2.27 -1.55 -25.64
C ARG A 24 3.24 -2.74 -25.59
N HIS A 25 4.37 -2.61 -24.89
CA HIS A 25 5.30 -3.72 -24.69
C HIS A 25 4.68 -4.84 -23.81
N LEU A 26 3.69 -4.51 -22.98
CA LEU A 26 3.01 -5.47 -22.11
C LEU A 26 1.99 -6.35 -22.84
N ARG A 27 1.51 -5.94 -24.02
CA ARG A 27 0.62 -6.75 -24.87
C ARG A 27 1.32 -8.00 -25.42
N GLY A 28 2.66 -7.99 -25.50
CA GLY A 28 3.47 -9.15 -25.93
C GLY A 28 4.01 -10.02 -24.79
N GLN A 29 3.89 -9.60 -23.52
CA GLN A 29 4.41 -10.33 -22.36
C GLN A 29 3.33 -10.83 -21.39
N ALA A 30 2.09 -10.36 -21.53
CA ALA A 30 0.96 -11.02 -20.88
C ALA A 30 0.81 -12.43 -21.49
N LEU A 31 1.18 -13.45 -20.71
CA LEU A 31 1.19 -14.90 -21.00
C LEU A 31 2.57 -15.57 -21.23
N GLN A 32 3.61 -15.15 -20.52
CA GLN A 32 4.72 -16.07 -20.21
C GLN A 32 4.75 -16.32 -18.69
N PRO A 33 4.42 -17.53 -18.21
CA PRO A 33 4.57 -17.85 -16.80
C PRO A 33 6.05 -17.76 -16.41
N ALA A 34 6.34 -17.18 -15.25
CA ALA A 34 7.68 -17.22 -14.69
C ALA A 34 8.15 -18.68 -14.56
N PRO A 35 9.42 -19.00 -14.85
CA PRO A 35 9.92 -20.37 -14.69
C PRO A 35 9.86 -20.76 -13.21
N VAL A 36 9.01 -21.75 -12.91
CA VAL A 36 8.90 -22.38 -11.59
C VAL A 36 10.04 -23.40 -11.47
N PRO A 37 10.88 -23.37 -10.42
CA PRO A 37 11.84 -24.45 -10.17
C PRO A 37 11.10 -25.74 -9.84
N PRO A 38 11.54 -26.91 -10.32
CA PRO A 38 10.80 -28.15 -10.16
C PRO A 38 10.74 -28.55 -8.68
N VAL A 39 9.53 -28.62 -8.13
CA VAL A 39 9.25 -29.26 -6.84
C VAL A 39 8.73 -30.65 -7.13
N SER A 40 9.51 -31.66 -6.75
CA SER A 40 9.16 -33.07 -6.92
C SER A 40 8.25 -33.54 -5.77
N GLY A 41 7.13 -34.15 -6.14
CA GLY A 41 6.43 -35.20 -5.38
C GLY A 41 5.73 -34.82 -4.07
N ALA A 42 4.42 -34.54 -4.13
CA ALA A 42 3.50 -34.91 -3.05
C ALA A 42 2.07 -35.07 -3.58
N THR A 43 1.50 -36.25 -3.31
CA THR A 43 0.17 -36.72 -3.69
C THR A 43 -0.97 -35.88 -3.11
N VAL A 44 -1.99 -35.68 -3.94
CA VAL A 44 -3.26 -35.02 -3.59
C VAL A 44 -4.03 -35.88 -2.59
N THR A 45 -4.26 -35.35 -1.39
CA THR A 45 -5.38 -35.77 -0.54
C THR A 45 -6.13 -34.54 -0.05
N SER A 46 -7.44 -34.57 -0.30
CA SER A 46 -8.50 -33.62 0.06
C SER A 46 -8.25 -32.79 1.32
N ARG A 47 -8.38 -31.46 1.20
CA ARG A 47 -8.46 -30.52 2.33
C ARG A 47 -9.88 -30.00 2.56
N PRO A 48 -10.26 -29.78 3.84
CA PRO A 48 -11.60 -29.33 4.29
C PRO A 48 -11.81 -27.84 4.00
N PRO A 49 -13.05 -27.30 4.12
CA PRO A 49 -13.39 -25.98 3.58
C PRO A 49 -12.70 -24.87 4.37
N LEU A 50 -11.92 -24.04 3.66
CA LEU A 50 -11.32 -22.84 4.20
C LEU A 50 -12.34 -21.69 4.14
N LEU A 51 -12.96 -21.43 5.29
CA LEU A 51 -13.91 -20.35 5.54
C LEU A 51 -13.16 -19.01 5.69
N ILE A 52 -12.94 -18.24 4.61
CA ILE A 52 -12.66 -16.79 4.69
C ILE A 52 -13.29 -16.04 3.50
N ALA A 53 -14.22 -15.13 3.86
CA ALA A 53 -14.97 -14.16 3.07
C ALA A 53 -16.03 -14.74 2.11
N ARG A 54 -17.27 -14.78 2.61
CA ARG A 54 -18.50 -14.99 1.84
C ARG A 54 -18.53 -14.06 0.60
N PRO A 55 -18.89 -14.56 -0.60
CA PRO A 55 -19.12 -13.77 -1.82
C PRO A 55 -20.31 -12.79 -1.76
N THR A 56 -20.90 -12.52 -0.58
CA THR A 56 -22.29 -12.05 -0.52
C THR A 56 -22.48 -10.60 -0.06
N LEU A 57 -21.43 -9.87 0.36
CA LEU A 57 -21.59 -8.49 0.86
C LEU A 57 -20.84 -7.43 0.04
N ALA A 58 -19.61 -7.70 -0.44
CA ALA A 58 -18.87 -6.72 -1.24
C ALA A 58 -19.47 -6.52 -2.64
N ASP A 59 -19.92 -7.58 -3.30
CA ASP A 59 -20.47 -7.51 -4.65
C ASP A 59 -21.84 -6.82 -4.66
N GLN A 60 -22.68 -7.09 -3.65
CA GLN A 60 -23.96 -6.39 -3.48
C GLN A 60 -23.75 -4.90 -3.16
N GLN A 61 -22.75 -4.56 -2.34
CA GLN A 61 -22.41 -3.17 -2.04
C GLN A 61 -21.87 -2.43 -3.26
N ILE A 62 -20.98 -3.05 -4.04
CA ILE A 62 -20.45 -2.46 -5.28
C ILE A 62 -21.54 -2.36 -6.32
N ARG A 63 -22.39 -3.38 -6.48
CA ARG A 63 -23.54 -3.32 -7.40
C ARG A 63 -24.54 -2.25 -6.99
N ALA A 64 -24.87 -2.14 -5.71
CA ALA A 64 -25.78 -1.12 -5.20
C ALA A 64 -25.16 0.29 -5.33
N ALA A 65 -23.89 0.47 -4.98
CA ALA A 65 -23.18 1.73 -5.11
C ALA A 65 -23.05 2.14 -6.58
N ALA A 66 -22.63 1.23 -7.45
CA ALA A 66 -22.47 1.47 -8.88
C ALA A 66 -23.82 1.70 -9.57
N ARG A 67 -24.88 0.95 -9.23
CA ARG A 67 -26.23 1.21 -9.78
C ARG A 67 -26.80 2.51 -9.27
N THR A 68 -26.62 2.83 -7.99
CA THR A 68 -27.02 4.14 -7.44
C THR A 68 -26.26 5.25 -8.15
N TRP A 69 -24.96 5.08 -8.37
CA TRP A 69 -24.11 6.03 -9.09
C TRP A 69 -24.56 6.19 -10.55
N LEU A 70 -24.71 5.09 -11.30
CA LEU A 70 -25.18 5.07 -12.70
C LEU A 70 -26.59 5.63 -12.86
N ALA A 71 -27.51 5.27 -11.96
CA ALA A 71 -28.90 5.75 -11.99
C ALA A 71 -29.00 7.22 -11.58
N SER A 72 -28.06 7.71 -10.76
CA SER A 72 -28.14 9.07 -10.26
C SER A 72 -27.98 10.11 -11.37
N ARG A 73 -27.12 9.92 -12.40
CA ARG A 73 -26.83 10.98 -13.38
C ARG A 73 -26.30 10.52 -14.74
N ALA A 74 -27.00 10.95 -15.80
CA ALA A 74 -26.49 10.97 -17.18
C ALA A 74 -25.39 12.05 -17.34
N GLY A 75 -24.13 11.71 -17.04
CA GLY A 75 -22.95 12.35 -17.66
C GLY A 75 -22.35 13.60 -17.02
N HIS A 76 -22.53 13.85 -15.72
CA HIS A 76 -21.97 15.06 -15.07
C HIS A 76 -21.19 14.72 -13.78
N HIS A 77 -19.97 14.19 -13.92
CA HIS A 77 -19.02 14.10 -12.81
C HIS A 77 -17.73 14.85 -13.12
N ARG A 78 -17.19 15.47 -12.08
CA ARG A 78 -15.87 16.13 -12.06
C ARG A 78 -15.02 15.37 -11.05
N ALA A 79 -13.70 15.36 -11.24
CA ALA A 79 -12.78 14.78 -10.26
C ALA A 79 -13.00 15.41 -8.87
N ASN A 80 -12.88 14.59 -7.82
CA ASN A 80 -13.05 14.95 -6.39
C ASN A 80 -14.52 15.12 -5.91
N ASP A 81 -15.51 14.54 -6.60
CA ASP A 81 -16.88 14.41 -6.08
C ASP A 81 -16.92 13.40 -4.90
N PRO A 82 -17.54 13.71 -3.74
CA PRO A 82 -17.64 12.76 -2.62
C PRO A 82 -18.25 11.40 -2.98
N ALA A 83 -19.19 11.36 -3.92
CA ALA A 83 -19.78 10.10 -4.39
C ALA A 83 -18.77 9.28 -5.20
N GLU A 84 -17.91 9.95 -5.96
CA GLU A 84 -16.82 9.33 -6.73
C GLU A 84 -15.76 8.74 -5.81
N GLU A 85 -15.37 9.46 -4.75
CA GLU A 85 -14.44 8.94 -3.75
C GLU A 85 -14.99 7.73 -3.00
N ALA A 86 -16.28 7.74 -2.66
CA ALA A 86 -16.92 6.59 -2.01
C ALA A 86 -16.96 5.37 -2.93
N LEU A 87 -17.26 5.55 -4.22
CA LEU A 87 -17.26 4.46 -5.21
C LEU A 87 -15.85 3.92 -5.46
N LEU A 88 -14.89 4.81 -5.65
CA LEU A 88 -13.48 4.46 -5.79
C LEU A 88 -13.01 3.65 -4.58
N HIS A 89 -13.34 4.11 -3.37
CA HIS A 89 -13.03 3.39 -2.13
C HIS A 89 -13.64 1.99 -2.07
N ALA A 90 -14.91 1.85 -2.42
CA ALA A 90 -15.61 0.56 -2.41
C ALA A 90 -14.97 -0.44 -3.39
N VAL A 91 -14.64 0.00 -4.61
CA VAL A 91 -13.99 -0.87 -5.61
C VAL A 91 -12.57 -1.22 -5.19
N GLU A 92 -11.79 -0.24 -4.72
CA GLU A 92 -10.38 -0.44 -4.38
C GLU A 92 -10.15 -1.29 -3.12
N THR A 93 -11.12 -1.31 -2.21
CA THR A 93 -11.09 -2.18 -1.02
C THR A 93 -11.68 -3.57 -1.25
N SER A 94 -12.36 -3.78 -2.38
CA SER A 94 -12.93 -5.07 -2.75
C SER A 94 -11.86 -6.18 -2.90
N ALA A 95 -12.32 -7.42 -2.86
CA ALA A 95 -11.49 -8.59 -3.20
C ALA A 95 -11.41 -8.84 -4.72
N LEU A 96 -12.14 -8.06 -5.52
CA LEU A 96 -12.43 -8.40 -6.91
C LEU A 96 -11.20 -8.52 -7.79
N ALA A 97 -10.27 -7.57 -7.64
CA ALA A 97 -9.06 -7.50 -8.45
C ALA A 97 -7.84 -8.14 -7.77
N ARG A 98 -8.07 -9.03 -6.79
CA ARG A 98 -7.01 -9.72 -6.05
C ARG A 98 -6.83 -11.14 -6.57
N PRO A 99 -5.59 -11.65 -6.62
CA PRO A 99 -5.36 -13.05 -6.98
C PRO A 99 -5.97 -14.04 -5.98
N PRO A 100 -6.45 -15.21 -6.45
CA PRO A 100 -6.53 -15.62 -7.86
C PRO A 100 -7.68 -14.90 -8.60
N ILE A 101 -7.34 -14.08 -9.60
CA ILE A 101 -8.33 -13.22 -10.28
C ILE A 101 -9.36 -14.06 -11.04
N ALA A 102 -8.96 -15.22 -11.58
CA ALA A 102 -9.85 -16.11 -12.30
C ALA A 102 -11.01 -16.62 -11.43
N ASP A 103 -10.75 -16.96 -10.17
CA ASP A 103 -11.78 -17.42 -9.24
C ASP A 103 -12.80 -16.30 -9.00
N THR A 104 -12.31 -15.08 -8.79
CA THR A 104 -13.21 -13.93 -8.60
C THR A 104 -13.94 -13.55 -9.89
N ALA A 105 -13.27 -13.62 -11.04
CA ALA A 105 -13.89 -13.31 -12.33
C ALA A 105 -14.99 -14.33 -12.68
N SER A 106 -14.88 -15.58 -12.21
CA SER A 106 -15.91 -16.61 -12.40
C SER A 106 -17.23 -16.33 -11.67
N THR A 107 -17.23 -15.45 -10.66
CA THR A 107 -18.43 -15.05 -9.93
C THR A 107 -19.12 -13.81 -10.52
N VAL A 108 -18.55 -13.22 -11.58
CA VAL A 108 -19.07 -12.01 -12.23
C VAL A 108 -20.11 -12.39 -13.30
N ASP A 109 -21.35 -11.94 -13.13
CA ASP A 109 -22.40 -12.07 -14.14
C ASP A 109 -22.34 -10.97 -15.22
N ALA A 110 -23.13 -11.12 -16.30
CA ALA A 110 -23.17 -10.18 -17.42
C ALA A 110 -23.46 -8.73 -16.97
N ASP A 111 -24.44 -8.56 -16.07
CA ASP A 111 -24.83 -7.23 -15.56
C ASP A 111 -23.69 -6.56 -14.80
N LEU A 112 -22.97 -7.31 -13.96
CA LEU A 112 -21.87 -6.78 -13.17
C LEU A 112 -20.65 -6.43 -14.04
N ALA A 113 -20.39 -7.19 -15.10
CA ALA A 113 -19.35 -6.83 -16.04
C ALA A 113 -19.69 -5.61 -16.88
N ASP A 114 -20.94 -5.45 -17.33
CA ASP A 114 -21.36 -4.23 -18.02
C ASP A 114 -21.16 -3.00 -17.12
N ILE A 115 -21.45 -3.13 -15.83
CA ILE A 115 -21.16 -2.11 -14.82
C ILE A 115 -19.64 -1.85 -14.73
N TYR A 116 -18.81 -2.89 -14.60
CA TYR A 116 -17.36 -2.73 -14.47
C TYR A 116 -16.71 -2.10 -15.69
N LEU A 117 -17.11 -2.48 -16.89
CA LEU A 117 -16.62 -1.89 -18.13
C LEU A 117 -17.04 -0.42 -18.25
N THR A 118 -18.26 -0.10 -17.85
CA THR A 118 -18.76 1.28 -17.82
C THR A 118 -17.96 2.15 -16.85
N LEU A 119 -17.71 1.65 -15.64
CA LEU A 119 -16.91 2.35 -14.62
C LEU A 119 -15.44 2.47 -15.04
N ALA A 120 -14.86 1.42 -15.63
CA ALA A 120 -13.49 1.46 -16.12
C ALA A 120 -13.30 2.56 -17.18
N ARG A 121 -14.22 2.62 -18.16
CA ARG A 121 -14.21 3.70 -19.17
C ARG A 121 -14.33 5.07 -18.53
N HIS A 122 -15.26 5.24 -17.60
CA HIS A 122 -15.44 6.50 -16.87
C HIS A 122 -14.16 6.96 -16.17
N TRP A 123 -13.50 6.07 -15.44
CA TRP A 123 -12.25 6.40 -14.75
C TRP A 123 -11.06 6.63 -15.68
N LEU A 124 -11.02 6.01 -16.85
CA LEU A 124 -10.03 6.35 -17.88
C LEU A 124 -10.22 7.76 -18.42
N GLU A 125 -11.48 8.18 -18.64
CA GLU A 125 -11.79 9.55 -19.06
C GLU A 125 -11.52 10.57 -17.95
N LEU A 126 -11.80 10.24 -16.68
CA LEU A 126 -11.40 11.09 -15.56
C LEU A 126 -9.88 11.20 -15.45
N THR A 127 -9.13 10.12 -15.72
CA THR A 127 -7.65 10.16 -15.71
C THR A 127 -7.11 11.18 -16.71
N LYS A 128 -7.70 11.29 -17.90
CA LYS A 128 -7.29 12.28 -18.91
C LYS A 128 -7.47 13.73 -18.43
N ASN A 129 -8.47 13.96 -17.59
CA ASN A 129 -8.88 15.28 -17.12
C ASN A 129 -8.52 15.53 -15.64
N SER A 130 -7.76 14.62 -15.01
CA SER A 130 -7.42 14.67 -13.58
C SER A 130 -5.97 14.27 -13.36
N ALA A 131 -5.29 14.97 -12.46
CA ALA A 131 -3.97 14.57 -11.98
C ALA A 131 -4.02 13.49 -10.88
N ASP A 132 -5.14 12.76 -10.76
CA ASP A 132 -5.30 11.72 -9.75
C ASP A 132 -5.06 10.32 -10.34
N PRO A 133 -3.93 9.66 -10.03
CA PRO A 133 -3.59 8.39 -10.63
C PRO A 133 -4.41 7.21 -10.07
N ARG A 134 -5.25 7.44 -9.04
CA ARG A 134 -6.11 6.41 -8.47
C ARG A 134 -7.21 5.97 -9.44
N TYR A 135 -7.69 6.87 -10.30
CA TYR A 135 -8.67 6.51 -11.32
C TYR A 135 -8.12 5.48 -12.31
N LEU A 136 -6.90 5.69 -12.80
CA LEU A 136 -6.25 4.72 -13.68
C LEU A 136 -6.03 3.37 -12.98
N ASN A 137 -5.65 3.40 -11.69
CA ASN A 137 -5.49 2.19 -10.88
C ASN A 137 -6.76 1.35 -10.83
N ALA A 138 -7.89 1.99 -10.51
CA ALA A 138 -9.19 1.35 -10.39
C ALA A 138 -9.70 0.86 -11.75
N ALA A 139 -9.53 1.65 -12.81
CA ALA A 139 -9.88 1.25 -14.17
C ALA A 139 -9.13 -0.02 -14.61
N LEU A 140 -7.82 -0.08 -14.39
CA LEU A 140 -7.00 -1.25 -14.73
C LEU A 140 -7.43 -2.51 -13.97
N LYS A 141 -7.84 -2.36 -12.71
CA LYS A 141 -8.37 -3.45 -11.89
C LYS A 141 -9.67 -4.01 -12.45
N LEU A 142 -10.64 -3.14 -12.77
CA LEU A 142 -11.93 -3.53 -13.34
C LEU A 142 -11.77 -4.16 -14.74
N LEU A 143 -10.90 -3.60 -15.58
CA LEU A 143 -10.58 -4.17 -16.89
C LEU A 143 -9.94 -5.56 -16.77
N SER A 144 -9.00 -5.75 -15.84
CA SER A 144 -8.32 -7.04 -15.67
C SER A 144 -9.29 -8.16 -15.30
N ILE A 145 -10.26 -7.89 -14.42
CA ILE A 145 -11.31 -8.86 -14.09
C ILE A 145 -12.12 -9.20 -15.34
N SER A 146 -12.51 -8.18 -16.10
CA SER A 146 -13.36 -8.31 -17.29
C SER A 146 -12.66 -9.01 -18.47
N LEU A 147 -11.31 -9.01 -18.50
CA LEU A 147 -10.49 -9.64 -19.55
C LEU A 147 -10.07 -11.09 -19.21
N VAL A 148 -10.06 -11.48 -17.94
CA VAL A 148 -9.57 -12.81 -17.48
C VAL A 148 -10.64 -13.90 -17.54
N ALA A 149 -11.92 -13.54 -17.51
CA ALA A 149 -13.02 -14.49 -17.73
C ALA A 149 -13.74 -14.17 -19.06
N PRO A 150 -14.30 -15.18 -19.76
CA PRO A 150 -15.28 -14.94 -20.81
C PRO A 150 -16.57 -14.48 -20.14
N VAL A 151 -16.57 -13.26 -19.60
CA VAL A 151 -17.79 -12.70 -19.05
C VAL A 151 -18.79 -12.59 -20.21
N PRO A 152 -20.02 -13.12 -20.10
CA PRO A 152 -21.02 -12.99 -21.15
C PRO A 152 -21.25 -11.50 -21.46
N ALA A 153 -20.58 -11.03 -22.51
CA ALA A 153 -20.75 -9.67 -22.98
C ALA A 153 -22.12 -9.59 -23.63
N THR A 154 -22.99 -8.76 -23.09
CA THR A 154 -24.08 -8.20 -23.88
C THR A 154 -23.47 -7.41 -25.04
N GLU A 155 -24.26 -7.07 -26.07
CA GLU A 155 -23.78 -6.17 -27.13
C GLU A 155 -23.27 -4.84 -26.54
N GLN A 156 -23.92 -4.37 -25.47
CA GLN A 156 -23.51 -3.21 -24.70
C GLN A 156 -22.16 -3.42 -24.00
N GLY A 157 -21.93 -4.58 -23.39
CA GLY A 157 -20.65 -4.94 -22.77
C GLY A 157 -19.49 -4.98 -23.78
N ALA A 158 -19.71 -5.56 -24.96
CA ALA A 158 -18.70 -5.60 -26.02
C ALA A 158 -18.32 -4.18 -26.49
N ALA A 159 -19.30 -3.30 -26.68
CA ALA A 159 -19.07 -1.90 -27.03
C ALA A 159 -18.34 -1.14 -25.91
N ALA A 160 -18.72 -1.36 -24.64
CA ALA A 160 -18.09 -0.73 -23.49
C ALA A 160 -16.62 -1.17 -23.32
N LEU A 161 -16.32 -2.45 -23.55
CA LEU A 161 -14.95 -2.96 -23.55
C LEU A 161 -14.11 -2.30 -24.66
N ALA A 162 -14.62 -2.26 -25.90
CA ALA A 162 -13.92 -1.61 -27.01
C ALA A 162 -13.60 -0.14 -26.70
N ALA A 163 -14.59 0.61 -26.20
CA ALA A 163 -14.40 2.00 -25.81
C ALA A 163 -13.43 2.18 -24.64
N ALA A 164 -13.43 1.28 -23.66
CA ALA A 164 -12.49 1.33 -22.54
C ALA A 164 -11.05 1.01 -22.98
N LEU A 165 -10.86 0.07 -23.92
CA LEU A 165 -9.55 -0.22 -24.49
C LEU A 165 -9.02 0.96 -25.33
N GLU A 166 -9.87 1.59 -26.13
CA GLU A 166 -9.52 2.81 -26.88
C GLU A 166 -9.18 3.98 -25.94
N ALA A 167 -9.98 4.16 -24.87
CA ALA A 167 -9.70 5.16 -23.85
C ALA A 167 -8.35 4.89 -23.18
N LEU A 168 -8.06 3.64 -22.83
CA LEU A 168 -6.79 3.24 -22.23
C LEU A 168 -5.62 3.54 -23.18
N ASP A 169 -5.74 3.22 -24.47
CA ASP A 169 -4.69 3.48 -25.47
C ASP A 169 -4.37 4.98 -25.66
N THR A 170 -5.31 5.85 -25.31
CA THR A 170 -5.20 7.31 -25.46
C THR A 170 -4.98 8.04 -24.13
N THR A 171 -5.10 7.36 -22.99
CA THR A 171 -4.88 7.97 -21.67
C THR A 171 -3.41 8.35 -21.50
N THR A 172 -3.16 9.54 -21.00
CA THR A 172 -1.87 9.91 -20.43
C THR A 172 -2.09 10.20 -18.95
N VAL A 173 -1.14 9.83 -18.10
CA VAL A 173 -1.16 10.26 -16.70
C VAL A 173 -0.38 11.55 -16.65
N PRO A 174 -1.04 12.71 -16.49
CA PRO A 174 -0.31 13.94 -16.24
C PRO A 174 0.49 13.77 -14.94
N PRO A 175 1.69 14.36 -14.86
CA PRO A 175 2.46 14.31 -13.63
C PRO A 175 1.59 14.96 -12.55
N ALA A 176 1.62 14.44 -11.32
CA ALA A 176 0.94 15.16 -10.26
C ALA A 176 1.53 16.57 -10.21
N PRO A 177 0.69 17.62 -10.04
CA PRO A 177 1.23 18.96 -9.83
C PRO A 177 2.23 18.85 -8.67
N PRO A 178 3.44 19.44 -8.80
CA PRO A 178 4.44 19.35 -7.74
C PRO A 178 3.76 19.81 -6.45
N GLY A 179 3.52 18.84 -5.55
CA GLY A 179 2.97 19.15 -4.23
C GLY A 179 3.88 20.22 -3.66
N SER A 180 3.32 21.36 -3.24
CA SER A 180 4.05 22.58 -2.86
C SER A 180 5.39 22.21 -2.25
N SER A 181 6.43 22.30 -3.08
CA SER A 181 7.76 21.78 -2.81
C SER A 181 8.43 22.75 -1.85
N THR A 182 8.03 22.71 -0.60
CA THR A 182 8.90 23.09 0.49
C THR A 182 9.55 21.81 0.96
N ARG A 183 10.90 21.73 0.90
CA ARG A 183 11.71 20.75 1.63
C ARG A 183 11.49 20.95 3.14
N GLN A 184 10.29 20.62 3.63
CA GLN A 184 9.84 20.89 5.00
C GLN A 184 9.94 19.65 5.89
N HIS A 185 10.26 18.48 5.32
CA HIS A 185 10.28 17.21 6.06
C HIS A 185 11.69 16.78 6.46
N ALA A 186 12.62 17.75 6.58
CA ALA A 186 13.91 17.53 7.21
C ALA A 186 13.69 16.76 8.52
N TYR A 187 14.51 15.73 8.75
CA TYR A 187 14.39 14.87 9.92
C TYR A 187 14.28 15.74 11.17
N THR A 188 13.07 15.79 11.72
CA THR A 188 12.80 16.53 12.95
C THR A 188 12.86 15.51 14.06
N ALA A 189 14.07 15.34 14.61
CA ALA A 189 14.21 14.60 15.85
C ALA A 189 13.23 15.21 16.87
N PRO A 190 12.45 14.39 17.60
CA PRO A 190 11.70 14.93 18.72
C PRO A 190 12.69 15.62 19.66
N ALA A 191 12.48 16.89 19.97
CA ALA A 191 13.26 17.54 21.02
C ALA A 191 13.09 16.71 22.30
N ILE A 192 14.19 16.36 22.96
CA ILE A 192 14.16 15.60 24.21
C ILE A 192 14.35 16.62 25.35
N PRO A 193 13.26 17.09 26.02
CA PRO A 193 13.38 17.92 27.21
C PRO A 193 14.01 17.14 28.37
N ALA A 194 14.44 17.87 29.41
CA ALA A 194 14.97 17.27 30.62
C ALA A 194 13.95 16.30 31.27
N PRO A 195 14.39 15.19 31.87
CA PRO A 195 13.50 14.24 32.54
C PRO A 195 12.67 14.95 33.61
N THR A 196 11.34 14.77 33.58
CA THR A 196 10.42 15.46 34.50
C THR A 196 10.12 14.67 35.78
N GLY A 197 10.54 13.41 35.90
CA GLY A 197 10.28 12.56 37.07
C GLY A 197 9.93 11.10 36.73
N ALA A 198 9.80 10.27 37.77
CA ALA A 198 10.25 8.87 37.87
C ALA A 198 9.32 7.73 37.37
N VAL A 199 8.57 7.89 36.27
CA VAL A 199 7.85 6.73 35.69
C VAL A 199 8.57 6.29 34.43
N GLU A 200 9.19 5.10 34.48
CA GLU A 200 9.72 4.42 33.30
C GLU A 200 8.52 3.89 32.49
N PRO A 201 8.22 4.48 31.31
CA PRO A 201 7.03 4.10 30.56
C PRO A 201 7.19 2.69 30.00
N ARG A 202 6.12 1.90 30.12
CA ARG A 202 6.09 0.51 29.67
C ARG A 202 5.74 0.44 28.21
N ILE A 203 6.75 0.20 27.37
CA ILE A 203 6.58 0.13 25.91
C ILE A 203 6.36 -1.33 25.51
N ALA A 204 5.23 -1.62 24.88
CA ALA A 204 4.94 -2.92 24.30
C ALA A 204 4.97 -2.85 22.76
N VAL A 205 5.28 -3.98 22.13
CA VAL A 205 5.28 -4.12 20.68
C VAL A 205 4.21 -5.13 20.28
N LEU A 206 3.41 -4.78 19.27
CA LEU A 206 2.50 -5.70 18.60
C LEU A 206 2.96 -5.91 17.16
N ALA A 207 3.24 -7.16 16.81
CA ALA A 207 3.78 -7.52 15.50
C ALA A 207 3.11 -8.79 14.97
N GLY A 208 3.04 -8.94 13.64
CA GLY A 208 2.65 -10.20 13.03
C GLY A 208 3.64 -11.31 13.41
N ALA A 209 3.17 -12.55 13.54
CA ALA A 209 4.01 -13.70 13.90
C ALA A 209 5.25 -13.85 13.00
N ASP A 210 5.09 -13.59 11.69
CA ASP A 210 6.16 -13.67 10.68
C ASP A 210 6.76 -12.30 10.32
N SER A 211 6.64 -11.31 11.22
CA SER A 211 7.08 -9.94 10.93
C SER A 211 8.60 -9.86 10.70
N ARG A 212 8.99 -9.66 9.44
CA ARG A 212 10.39 -9.41 9.05
C ARG A 212 10.96 -8.12 9.64
N GLY A 213 10.08 -7.18 10.01
CA GLY A 213 10.47 -5.89 10.59
C GLY A 213 10.78 -5.95 12.08
N LEU A 214 10.24 -6.94 12.80
CA LEU A 214 10.37 -7.02 14.26
C LEU A 214 11.84 -7.18 14.72
N PRO A 215 12.66 -8.09 14.16
CA PRO A 215 14.07 -8.19 14.56
C PRO A 215 14.84 -6.89 14.34
N GLN A 216 14.56 -6.19 13.25
CA GLN A 216 15.19 -4.94 12.88
C GLN A 216 14.78 -3.79 13.81
N PHE A 217 13.50 -3.73 14.18
CA PHE A 217 13.01 -2.78 15.17
C PHE A 217 13.68 -3.02 16.53
N LEU A 218 13.72 -4.25 17.02
CA LEU A 218 14.31 -4.58 18.32
C LEU A 218 15.82 -4.26 18.35
N ALA A 219 16.53 -4.39 17.24
CA ALA A 219 17.92 -3.95 17.13
C ALA A 219 18.05 -2.42 17.16
N ALA A 220 17.17 -1.68 16.46
CA ALA A 220 17.14 -0.22 16.51
C ALA A 220 16.74 0.31 17.91
N ALA A 221 15.89 -0.43 18.62
CA ALA A 221 15.39 -0.16 19.95
C ALA A 221 16.19 -0.88 21.06
N HIS A 222 17.41 -1.36 20.78
CA HIS A 222 18.15 -2.25 21.70
C HIS A 222 18.37 -1.69 23.11
N SER A 223 18.41 -0.37 23.26
CA SER A 223 18.60 0.34 24.52
C SER A 223 17.30 0.86 25.16
N LEU A 224 16.13 0.51 24.60
CA LEU A 224 14.84 0.97 25.10
C LEU A 224 14.19 -0.08 26.01
N PRO A 225 13.44 0.34 27.05
CA PRO A 225 12.79 -0.56 28.00
C PRO A 225 11.52 -1.18 27.40
N ILE A 226 11.70 -2.07 26.42
CA ILE A 226 10.59 -2.82 25.82
C ILE A 226 10.11 -3.87 26.82
N THR A 227 8.90 -3.69 27.37
CA THR A 227 8.29 -4.61 28.34
C THR A 227 8.04 -5.98 27.73
N GLY A 228 7.51 -6.00 26.50
CA GLY A 228 7.22 -7.26 25.83
C GLY A 228 6.74 -7.10 24.39
N VAL A 229 6.71 -8.23 23.70
CA VAL A 229 6.25 -8.36 22.32
C VAL A 229 5.06 -9.33 22.30
N VAL A 230 3.93 -8.84 21.81
CA VAL A 230 2.80 -9.68 21.42
C VAL A 230 2.92 -10.00 19.93
N LEU A 231 3.06 -11.28 19.62
CA LEU A 231 2.99 -11.81 18.27
C LEU A 231 1.54 -12.17 17.95
N HIS A 232 0.99 -11.53 16.92
CA HIS A 232 -0.36 -11.82 16.46
C HIS A 232 -0.33 -12.70 15.21
N ASP A 233 -0.95 -13.87 15.30
CA ASP A 233 -1.04 -14.88 14.24
C ASP A 233 -2.46 -14.96 13.63
N GLY A 234 -3.29 -13.95 13.88
CA GLY A 234 -4.64 -13.88 13.35
C GLY A 234 -4.67 -13.37 11.91
N GLY A 235 -4.98 -14.25 10.97
CA GLY A 235 -5.77 -13.91 9.78
C GLY A 235 -5.11 -13.06 8.69
N GLN A 236 -3.78 -12.95 8.65
CA GLN A 236 -3.10 -12.42 7.46
C GLN A 236 -3.52 -13.27 6.25
N ARG A 237 -4.28 -12.66 5.35
CA ARG A 237 -4.82 -13.36 4.19
C ARG A 237 -3.65 -13.72 3.28
N GLN A 238 -3.35 -15.01 3.14
CA GLN A 238 -2.26 -15.45 2.29
C GLN A 238 -2.67 -15.31 0.82
N GLU A 239 -1.94 -14.48 0.08
CA GLU A 239 -2.04 -14.44 -1.37
C GLU A 239 -1.51 -15.77 -1.96
N PRO A 240 -2.02 -16.22 -3.11
CA PRO A 240 -1.48 -17.41 -3.78
C PRO A 240 0.04 -17.32 -3.96
N PRO A 241 0.78 -18.44 -3.83
CA PRO A 241 2.21 -18.46 -4.09
C PRO A 241 2.55 -17.82 -5.45
N GLY A 242 3.54 -16.94 -5.48
CA GLY A 242 4.00 -16.26 -6.71
C GLY A 242 3.18 -15.04 -7.16
N SER A 243 2.04 -14.75 -6.53
CA SER A 243 1.16 -13.62 -6.90
C SER A 243 1.87 -12.25 -6.87
N ALA A 244 2.76 -12.02 -5.90
CA ALA A 244 3.41 -10.74 -5.60
C ALA A 244 2.47 -9.51 -5.48
N TYR A 245 1.14 -9.70 -5.59
CA TYR A 245 0.15 -8.64 -5.54
C TYR A 245 0.21 -7.88 -4.22
N GLY A 246 0.25 -8.62 -3.10
CA GLY A 246 0.40 -8.05 -1.76
C GLY A 246 1.78 -7.44 -1.46
N ALA A 247 2.79 -7.67 -2.30
CA ALA A 247 4.12 -7.10 -2.07
C ALA A 247 4.15 -5.62 -2.44
N ALA A 248 4.75 -4.78 -1.58
CA ALA A 248 5.04 -3.40 -1.92
C ALA A 248 6.07 -3.33 -3.06
N TRP A 249 5.89 -2.38 -3.97
CA TRP A 249 6.83 -2.14 -5.06
C TRP A 249 8.06 -1.36 -4.58
N TYR A 250 9.23 -1.78 -5.07
CA TYR A 250 10.51 -1.09 -4.97
C TYR A 250 11.35 -1.43 -6.21
N PRO A 251 12.17 -0.51 -6.73
CA PRO A 251 13.09 -0.81 -7.82
C PRO A 251 14.14 -1.84 -7.38
N ALA A 252 14.71 -2.57 -8.34
CA ALA A 252 15.81 -3.47 -8.07
C ALA A 252 17.00 -2.70 -7.46
N PRO A 253 17.67 -3.25 -6.43
CA PRO A 253 18.80 -2.58 -5.83
C PRO A 253 19.95 -2.45 -6.83
N ARG A 254 20.52 -1.25 -6.93
CA ARG A 254 21.71 -0.93 -7.74
C ARG A 254 23.01 -1.40 -7.08
N ALA A 255 22.98 -1.64 -5.76
CA ALA A 255 24.09 -2.20 -5.01
C ALA A 255 23.57 -3.07 -3.85
N THR A 256 24.33 -4.10 -3.50
CA THR A 256 24.08 -4.88 -2.28
C THR A 256 24.59 -4.08 -1.08
N HIS A 257 23.69 -3.67 -0.19
CA HIS A 257 24.08 -3.06 1.08
C HIS A 257 24.24 -4.12 2.17
N PRO A 258 25.32 -4.05 2.98
CA PRO A 258 25.40 -4.87 4.18
C PRO A 258 24.21 -4.51 5.07
N ARG A 259 23.39 -5.52 5.39
CA ARG A 259 22.31 -5.35 6.36
C ARG A 259 22.93 -4.89 7.67
N LEU A 260 22.32 -3.91 8.33
CA LEU A 260 22.73 -3.51 9.67
C LEU A 260 22.81 -4.77 10.54
N ALA A 261 23.95 -4.95 11.22
CA ALA A 261 24.12 -6.08 12.13
C ALA A 261 23.05 -5.97 13.22
N LEU A 262 22.16 -6.97 13.27
CA LEU A 262 21.11 -7.05 14.27
C LEU A 262 21.75 -7.52 15.59
N ALA A 263 22.33 -6.59 16.34
CA ALA A 263 22.66 -6.89 17.73
C ALA A 263 21.35 -7.20 18.45
N ALA A 264 21.29 -8.35 19.14
CA ALA A 264 20.16 -8.65 20.01
C ALA A 264 20.08 -7.57 21.08
N SER A 265 18.86 -7.14 21.43
CA SER A 265 18.71 -6.27 22.60
C SER A 265 19.27 -7.02 23.82
N PRO A 266 20.18 -6.39 24.59
CA PRO A 266 20.67 -6.97 25.84
C PRO A 266 19.61 -6.95 26.94
N LEU A 267 18.50 -6.22 26.74
CA LEU A 267 17.42 -6.09 27.71
C LEU A 267 16.41 -7.24 27.54
N PRO A 268 16.05 -7.96 28.61
CA PRO A 268 15.06 -9.02 28.53
C PRO A 268 13.68 -8.42 28.26
N HIS A 269 12.94 -9.03 27.34
CA HIS A 269 11.54 -8.69 27.08
C HIS A 269 10.70 -9.96 26.99
N HIS A 270 9.46 -9.88 27.47
CA HIS A 270 8.53 -11.00 27.36
C HIS A 270 8.10 -11.20 25.90
N ARG A 271 7.84 -12.45 25.50
CA ARG A 271 7.26 -12.76 24.19
C ARG A 271 6.07 -13.69 24.38
N VAL A 272 4.92 -13.30 23.83
CA VAL A 272 3.72 -14.13 23.81
C VAL A 272 3.09 -14.12 22.43
N ALA A 273 2.37 -15.18 22.10
CA ALA A 273 1.65 -15.29 20.84
C ALA A 273 0.15 -15.41 21.10
N HIS A 274 -0.63 -14.56 20.46
CA HIS A 274 -2.09 -14.54 20.58
C HIS A 274 -2.72 -14.52 19.19
N ARG A 275 -3.72 -15.38 18.95
CA ARG A 275 -4.56 -15.33 17.75
C ARG A 275 -5.83 -14.52 17.95
N ASP A 276 -6.26 -14.41 19.20
CA ASP A 276 -7.46 -13.69 19.58
C ASP A 276 -7.11 -12.29 20.10
N TRP A 277 -7.87 -11.30 19.64
CA TRP A 277 -7.63 -9.91 20.00
C TRP A 277 -7.95 -9.60 21.46
N SER A 278 -8.90 -10.30 22.07
CA SER A 278 -9.22 -10.09 23.49
C SER A 278 -8.09 -10.60 24.39
N ALA A 279 -7.50 -11.75 24.05
CA ALA A 279 -6.32 -12.26 24.73
C ALA A 279 -5.10 -11.33 24.56
N ALA A 280 -4.88 -10.81 23.34
CA ALA A 280 -3.83 -9.81 23.10
C ALA A 280 -4.05 -8.54 23.93
N ALA A 281 -5.28 -8.01 23.97
CA ALA A 281 -5.62 -6.82 24.76
C ALA A 281 -5.43 -7.06 26.27
N ALA A 282 -5.89 -8.20 26.79
CA ALA A 282 -5.71 -8.56 28.19
C ALA A 282 -4.23 -8.64 28.58
N HIS A 283 -3.39 -9.24 27.73
CA HIS A 283 -1.96 -9.35 28.01
C HIS A 283 -1.26 -7.98 27.99
N LEU A 284 -1.63 -7.10 27.06
CA LEU A 284 -1.13 -5.72 27.02
C LEU A 284 -1.56 -4.92 28.26
N ALA A 285 -2.77 -5.18 28.77
CA ALA A 285 -3.29 -4.55 29.99
C ALA A 285 -2.60 -5.08 31.25
N ASP A 286 -2.29 -6.38 31.33
CA ASP A 286 -1.54 -6.98 32.44
C ASP A 286 -0.13 -6.41 32.57
N TRP A 287 0.52 -6.10 31.45
CA TRP A 287 1.78 -5.35 31.44
C TRP A 287 1.60 -3.88 31.83
N GLY A 288 0.37 -3.37 31.86
CA GLY A 288 0.02 -1.96 32.02
C GLY A 288 0.69 -1.08 30.97
N THR A 289 0.65 -1.53 29.72
CA THR A 289 1.28 -0.86 28.58
C THR A 289 0.96 0.65 28.57
N ASP A 290 2.00 1.48 28.56
CA ASP A 290 1.87 2.92 28.39
C ASP A 290 1.83 3.30 26.90
N LEU A 291 2.73 2.72 26.09
CA LEU A 291 2.82 2.96 24.66
C LEU A 291 2.80 1.63 23.90
N LEU A 292 1.96 1.53 22.87
CA LEU A 292 1.96 0.39 21.96
C LEU A 292 2.60 0.76 20.62
N VAL A 293 3.54 -0.06 20.16
CA VAL A 293 4.23 0.09 18.87
C VAL A 293 3.77 -1.00 17.90
N LEU A 294 3.26 -0.61 16.73
CA LEU A 294 2.88 -1.55 15.68
C LEU A 294 4.04 -1.84 14.72
N ILE A 295 4.29 -3.12 14.43
CA ILE A 295 5.31 -3.54 13.45
C ILE A 295 4.72 -4.51 12.43
N GLY A 296 4.34 -3.98 11.26
CA GLY A 296 3.81 -4.78 10.15
C GLY A 296 2.47 -5.42 10.47
N MET A 297 1.53 -4.60 10.92
CA MET A 297 0.19 -5.01 11.32
C MET A 297 -0.86 -4.54 10.31
N ASP A 298 -1.96 -5.31 10.21
CA ASP A 298 -3.19 -4.85 9.56
C ASP A 298 -3.99 -3.93 10.50
N VAL A 299 -5.26 -3.69 10.17
CA VAL A 299 -6.20 -2.93 11.02
C VAL A 299 -6.35 -3.60 12.38
N ILE A 300 -6.05 -2.84 13.44
CA ILE A 300 -6.15 -3.26 14.84
C ILE A 300 -7.54 -2.90 15.37
N PRO A 301 -8.22 -3.80 16.12
CA PRO A 301 -9.53 -3.49 16.67
C PRO A 301 -9.47 -2.42 17.77
N PRO A 302 -10.54 -1.63 17.96
CA PRO A 302 -10.62 -0.60 19.01
C PRO A 302 -10.30 -1.11 20.42
N THR A 303 -10.66 -2.37 20.73
CA THR A 303 -10.41 -3.00 22.03
C THR A 303 -8.92 -3.08 22.38
N VAL A 304 -8.05 -3.26 21.39
CA VAL A 304 -6.59 -3.29 21.58
C VAL A 304 -6.03 -1.86 21.58
N LEU A 305 -6.53 -0.99 20.70
CA LEU A 305 -6.08 0.41 20.61
C LEU A 305 -6.38 1.23 21.87
N ALA A 306 -7.39 0.84 22.64
CA ALA A 306 -7.79 1.50 23.88
C ALA A 306 -6.92 1.13 25.10
N VAL A 307 -6.10 0.07 25.02
CA VAL A 307 -5.27 -0.40 26.14
C VAL A 307 -4.15 0.58 26.52
N PRO A 308 -3.28 1.03 25.58
CA PRO A 308 -2.14 1.85 25.96
C PRO A 308 -2.54 3.27 26.39
N ARG A 309 -2.07 3.71 27.56
CA ARG A 309 -2.38 5.03 28.14
C ARG A 309 -2.00 6.21 27.24
N LEU A 310 -0.83 6.15 26.60
CA LEU A 310 -0.33 7.14 25.65
C LEU A 310 -0.81 6.86 24.22
N GLY A 311 -1.56 5.77 24.00
CA GLY A 311 -2.04 5.35 22.71
C GLY A 311 -1.06 4.47 21.94
N THR A 312 -1.32 4.35 20.64
CA THR A 312 -0.63 3.43 19.75
C THR A 312 0.06 4.21 18.63
N ILE A 313 1.28 3.84 18.26
CA ILE A 313 2.03 4.48 17.17
C ILE A 313 2.41 3.49 16.08
N ASN A 314 2.51 4.00 14.85
CA ASN A 314 2.91 3.25 13.66
C ASN A 314 3.90 4.07 12.82
N ALA A 315 4.81 3.38 12.13
CA ALA A 315 5.66 3.98 11.11
C ALA A 315 5.10 3.70 9.71
N HIS A 316 4.79 4.77 8.97
CA HIS A 316 4.28 4.75 7.61
C HIS A 316 5.36 5.18 6.61
N ASN A 317 5.35 4.61 5.40
CA ASN A 317 6.34 4.87 4.34
C ASN A 317 5.83 5.88 3.29
N GLY A 318 5.06 6.87 3.72
CA GLY A 318 4.60 7.97 2.89
C GLY A 318 4.52 9.29 3.66
N ALA A 319 4.59 10.40 2.94
CA ALA A 319 4.32 11.72 3.49
C ALA A 319 2.83 11.83 3.85
N LEU A 320 2.52 12.02 5.14
CA LEU A 320 1.16 12.24 5.62
C LEU A 320 0.82 13.73 5.65
N PRO A 321 -0.39 14.15 5.24
CA PRO A 321 -1.56 13.35 4.83
C PRO A 321 -1.58 12.84 3.39
N THR A 322 -0.64 13.24 2.55
CA THR A 322 -0.74 13.06 1.09
C THR A 322 -0.83 11.61 0.66
N TYR A 323 -0.04 10.70 1.25
CA TYR A 323 0.10 9.31 0.82
C TYR A 323 -0.38 8.31 1.87
N ARG A 324 -1.61 8.44 2.39
CA ARG A 324 -2.21 7.44 3.30
C ARG A 324 -2.46 6.10 2.59
N GLY A 325 -2.42 4.99 3.33
CA GLY A 325 -2.81 3.68 2.84
C GLY A 325 -1.66 2.87 2.26
N MET A 326 -1.90 2.18 1.14
CA MET A 326 -0.98 1.16 0.63
C MET A 326 -0.07 1.69 -0.48
N ASP A 327 1.08 1.05 -0.67
CA ASP A 327 2.03 1.32 -1.75
C ASP A 327 2.49 2.78 -1.84
N ALA A 328 2.55 3.48 -0.70
CA ALA A 328 2.85 4.92 -0.63
C ALA A 328 4.12 5.33 -1.37
N VAL A 329 5.21 4.53 -1.26
CA VAL A 329 6.46 4.76 -2.01
C VAL A 329 6.23 4.69 -3.51
N ALA A 330 5.50 3.69 -3.99
CA ALA A 330 5.23 3.52 -5.42
C ALA A 330 4.39 4.68 -5.96
N TRP A 331 3.37 5.09 -5.21
CA TRP A 331 2.56 6.26 -5.56
C TRP A 331 3.39 7.54 -5.60
N ALA A 332 4.23 7.78 -4.59
CA ALA A 332 5.11 8.94 -4.56
C ALA A 332 6.07 8.96 -5.76
N VAL A 333 6.67 7.83 -6.12
CA VAL A 333 7.55 7.76 -7.29
C VAL A 333 6.76 7.97 -8.59
N LEU A 334 5.58 7.36 -8.74
CA LEU A 334 4.73 7.51 -9.93
C LEU A 334 4.33 8.98 -10.17
N THR A 335 4.11 9.73 -9.10
CA THR A 335 3.67 11.13 -9.15
C THR A 335 4.83 12.13 -9.07
N GLY A 336 6.08 11.67 -9.06
CA GLY A 336 7.26 12.55 -8.94
C GLY A 336 7.40 13.23 -7.57
N SER A 337 6.74 12.72 -6.54
CA SER A 337 6.83 13.24 -5.17
C SER A 337 8.02 12.67 -4.38
N PRO A 338 8.51 13.41 -3.36
CA PRO A 338 9.54 12.91 -2.46
C PRO A 338 9.11 11.63 -1.73
N VAL A 339 10.05 10.72 -1.51
CA VAL A 339 9.85 9.56 -0.64
C VAL A 339 10.09 10.00 0.81
N VAL A 340 9.09 9.81 1.67
CA VAL A 340 9.11 10.27 3.06
C VAL A 340 8.60 9.15 3.97
N CYS A 341 9.19 9.00 5.14
CA CYS A 341 8.67 8.17 6.23
C CYS A 341 8.04 9.06 7.30
N SER A 342 6.95 8.60 7.91
CA SER A 342 6.26 9.30 9.00
C SER A 342 6.00 8.35 10.16
N VAL A 343 6.10 8.82 11.40
CA VAL A 343 5.56 8.15 12.58
C VAL A 343 4.33 8.92 13.02
N HIS A 344 3.23 8.22 13.26
CA HIS A 344 1.96 8.86 13.61
C HIS A 344 1.24 8.09 14.71
N HIS A 345 0.34 8.79 15.40
CA HIS A 345 -0.63 8.17 16.29
C HIS A 345 -1.64 7.34 15.46
N VAL A 346 -1.95 6.13 15.91
CA VAL A 346 -2.93 5.26 15.26
C VAL A 346 -4.33 5.66 15.74
N THR A 347 -5.27 5.75 14.80
CA THR A 347 -6.70 5.98 15.07
C THR A 347 -7.52 4.89 14.38
N GLU A 348 -8.84 4.93 14.52
CA GLU A 348 -9.74 4.05 13.77
C GLU A 348 -9.68 4.27 12.24
N HIS A 349 -9.09 5.39 11.81
CA HIS A 349 -8.90 5.71 10.40
C HIS A 349 -7.45 5.46 9.98
N VAL A 350 -7.28 4.78 8.85
CA VAL A 350 -5.96 4.41 8.31
C VAL A 350 -5.09 5.65 8.08
N ASP A 351 -3.94 5.66 8.75
CA ASP A 351 -2.88 6.67 8.68
C ASP A 351 -3.36 8.13 8.88
N ALA A 352 -4.42 8.33 9.67
CA ALA A 352 -5.06 9.64 9.82
C ALA A 352 -4.71 10.39 11.10
N GLY A 353 -4.06 9.74 12.06
CA GLY A 353 -3.73 10.38 13.34
C GLY A 353 -2.58 11.39 13.25
N HIS A 354 -2.34 12.09 14.35
CA HIS A 354 -1.34 13.15 14.41
C HIS A 354 0.06 12.63 14.04
N VAL A 355 0.78 13.39 13.21
CA VAL A 355 2.14 13.05 12.80
C VAL A 355 3.10 13.48 13.90
N LEU A 356 3.86 12.52 14.43
CA LEU A 356 4.79 12.69 15.54
C LEU A 356 6.22 13.00 15.06
N ALA A 357 6.61 12.43 13.92
CA ALA A 357 7.91 12.66 13.32
C ALA A 357 7.88 12.32 11.81
N THR A 358 8.77 12.95 11.04
CA THR A 358 8.95 12.67 9.59
C THR A 358 10.43 12.64 9.23
N SER A 359 10.77 11.91 8.16
CA SER A 359 12.11 11.93 7.57
C SER A 359 12.03 11.66 6.07
N ASP A 360 12.72 12.49 5.29
CA ASP A 360 12.96 12.22 3.87
C ASP A 360 13.83 10.98 3.68
N VAL A 361 13.65 10.30 2.54
CA VAL A 361 14.49 9.22 2.06
C VAL A 361 14.96 9.56 0.64
N PRO A 362 16.28 9.54 0.35
CA PRO A 362 16.78 9.75 -1.01
C PRO A 362 16.19 8.72 -1.97
N SER A 363 15.47 9.19 -3.00
CA SER A 363 14.85 8.31 -4.00
C SER A 363 15.87 7.59 -4.88
N ASP A 364 17.10 8.12 -4.95
CA ASP A 364 18.25 7.56 -5.66
C ASP A 364 19.12 6.65 -4.81
N ALA A 365 18.69 6.33 -3.57
CA ALA A 365 19.40 5.39 -2.70
C ALA A 365 19.66 4.06 -3.44
N PRO A 366 20.87 3.47 -3.36
CA PRO A 366 21.19 2.29 -4.17
C PRO A 366 20.33 1.07 -3.81
N ASP A 367 19.82 0.97 -2.59
CA ASP A 367 18.69 0.11 -2.22
C ASP A 367 17.61 0.95 -1.52
N LEU A 368 16.68 1.47 -2.32
CA LEU A 368 15.57 2.29 -1.83
C LEU A 368 14.70 1.54 -0.81
N ARG A 369 14.50 0.22 -0.99
CA ARG A 369 13.71 -0.60 -0.08
C ARG A 369 14.34 -0.63 1.31
N GLN A 370 15.65 -0.88 1.36
CA GLN A 370 16.40 -0.93 2.60
C GLN A 370 16.48 0.46 3.25
N ALA A 371 16.74 1.52 2.47
CA ALA A 371 16.80 2.89 2.97
C ALA A 371 15.46 3.35 3.59
N VAL A 372 14.33 3.06 2.95
CA VAL A 372 12.99 3.32 3.52
C VAL A 372 12.79 2.53 4.81
N LYS A 373 13.12 1.23 4.80
CA LYS A 373 12.92 0.37 5.98
C LYS A 373 13.73 0.84 7.18
N ASP A 374 15.00 1.17 6.98
CA ASP A 374 15.88 1.66 8.03
C ASP A 374 15.42 3.01 8.57
N THR A 375 14.96 3.89 7.69
CA THR A 375 14.41 5.20 8.08
C THR A 375 13.15 5.05 8.93
N GLN A 376 12.19 4.20 8.54
CA GLN A 376 10.98 3.96 9.33
C GLN A 376 11.29 3.44 10.73
N LEU A 377 12.18 2.45 10.83
CA LEU A 377 12.50 1.80 12.10
C LEU A 377 13.29 2.72 13.03
N ARG A 378 14.24 3.49 12.49
CA ARG A 378 14.98 4.51 13.23
C ARG A 378 14.03 5.58 13.77
N LEU A 379 13.17 6.13 12.91
CA LEU A 379 12.20 7.17 13.29
C LEU A 379 11.25 6.68 14.40
N LEU A 380 10.80 5.43 14.30
CA LEU A 380 9.95 4.79 15.31
C LEU A 380 10.69 4.61 16.65
N ALA A 381 11.94 4.15 16.60
CA ALA A 381 12.79 4.03 17.79
C ALA A 381 13.09 5.40 18.42
N ASP A 382 13.27 6.45 17.61
CA ASP A 382 13.50 7.82 18.09
C ASP A 382 12.28 8.37 18.86
N VAL A 383 11.06 8.11 18.39
CA VAL A 383 9.83 8.45 19.13
C VAL A 383 9.71 7.63 20.42
N CYS A 384 10.05 6.34 20.39
CA CYS A 384 10.06 5.50 21.59
C CYS A 384 11.10 6.00 22.62
N ARG A 385 12.28 6.46 22.17
CA ARG A 385 13.31 7.06 23.03
C ARG A 385 12.87 8.37 23.65
N HIS A 386 12.14 9.20 22.90
CA HIS A 386 11.53 10.40 23.44
C HIS A 386 10.58 10.02 24.59
N VAL A 387 9.66 9.07 24.36
CA VAL A 387 8.74 8.59 25.40
C VAL A 387 9.50 8.04 26.61
N ALA A 388 10.49 7.16 26.40
CA ALA A 388 11.31 6.59 27.48
C ALA A 388 11.99 7.66 28.35
N THR A 389 12.38 8.80 27.75
CA THR A 389 13.04 9.89 28.46
C THR A 389 12.05 10.84 29.15
N THR A 390 10.89 11.11 28.54
CA THR A 390 9.97 12.17 28.97
C THR A 390 8.69 11.68 29.65
N GLY A 391 8.36 10.40 29.51
CA GLY A 391 7.08 9.82 29.91
C GLY A 391 5.88 10.24 29.04
N ALA A 392 6.10 10.97 27.95
CA ALA A 392 5.07 11.53 27.09
C ALA A 392 5.40 11.37 25.60
N LEU A 393 4.37 11.39 24.73
CA LEU A 393 4.58 11.44 23.28
C LEU A 393 5.10 12.82 22.85
N PRO A 394 5.88 12.88 21.74
CA PRO A 394 6.16 14.15 21.07
C PRO A 394 4.86 14.89 20.72
N ALA A 395 4.90 16.22 20.69
CA ALA A 395 3.77 17.02 20.24
C ALA A 395 3.44 16.70 18.77
N GLY A 396 2.36 15.95 18.56
CA GLY A 396 1.92 15.57 17.23
C GLY A 396 1.28 16.72 16.48
N GLN A 397 1.54 16.81 15.17
CA GLN A 397 0.89 17.76 14.29
C GLN A 397 -0.39 17.17 13.69
N PRO A 398 -1.53 17.86 13.77
CA PRO A 398 -2.75 17.43 13.10
C PRO A 398 -2.50 17.43 11.59
N GLN A 399 -3.04 16.42 10.91
CA GLN A 399 -2.95 16.35 9.46
C GLN A 399 -3.96 17.32 8.83
N ALA A 400 -3.47 18.35 8.13
CA ALA A 400 -4.29 19.34 7.43
C ALA A 400 -4.15 19.21 5.91
N GLY A 401 -5.23 19.48 5.17
CA GLY A 401 -5.25 19.43 3.70
C GLY A 401 -6.07 18.25 3.12
N PRO A 402 -6.09 18.10 1.78
CA PRO A 402 -6.85 17.05 1.12
C PRO A 402 -6.35 15.67 1.55
N THR A 403 -7.20 14.91 2.22
CA THR A 403 -6.88 13.55 2.66
C THR A 403 -7.18 12.58 1.54
N ARG A 404 -6.14 12.05 0.90
CA ARG A 404 -6.27 11.00 -0.11
C ARG A 404 -5.80 9.67 0.46
N ARG A 405 -6.65 8.65 0.29
CA ARG A 405 -6.26 7.27 0.55
C ARG A 405 -5.83 6.63 -0.75
N TYR A 406 -4.61 6.13 -0.75
CA TYR A 406 -4.06 5.32 -1.82
C TYR A 406 -4.23 3.84 -1.50
N TYR A 407 -4.31 3.07 -2.58
CA TYR A 407 -4.63 1.65 -2.55
C TYR A 407 -3.49 0.86 -3.19
N ARG A 408 -3.56 -0.45 -3.08
CA ARG A 408 -2.57 -1.32 -3.70
C ARG A 408 -2.49 -1.03 -5.20
N MET A 409 -1.29 -0.72 -5.67
CA MET A 409 -1.02 -0.35 -7.05
C MET A 409 -1.18 -1.57 -7.95
N HIS A 410 -1.86 -1.37 -9.07
CA HIS A 410 -2.06 -2.38 -10.08
C HIS A 410 -0.71 -2.86 -10.67
N PRO A 411 -0.50 -4.16 -10.91
CA PRO A 411 0.78 -4.66 -11.44
C PRO A 411 1.24 -4.01 -12.75
N ALA A 412 0.32 -3.56 -13.62
CA ALA A 412 0.69 -2.84 -14.84
C ALA A 412 1.36 -1.48 -14.55
N LEU A 413 0.93 -0.75 -13.52
CA LEU A 413 1.56 0.50 -13.08
C LEU A 413 2.91 0.24 -12.43
N ARG A 414 3.05 -0.85 -11.67
CA ARG A 414 4.35 -1.25 -11.10
C ARG A 414 5.38 -1.58 -12.18
N ARG A 415 4.97 -2.30 -13.23
CA ARG A 415 5.85 -2.58 -14.39
C ARG A 415 6.26 -1.31 -15.12
N LEU A 416 5.36 -0.34 -15.22
CA LEU A 416 5.69 0.98 -15.77
C LEU A 416 6.78 1.66 -14.93
N LEU A 417 6.67 1.60 -13.59
CA LEU A 417 7.72 2.08 -12.69
C LEU A 417 9.04 1.33 -12.87
N ASP A 418 9.01 0.01 -13.05
CA ASP A 418 10.24 -0.77 -13.30
C ASP A 418 10.96 -0.31 -14.57
N VAL A 419 10.20 -0.04 -15.64
CA VAL A 419 10.76 0.45 -16.92
C VAL A 419 11.32 1.87 -16.77
N THR A 420 10.62 2.77 -16.08
CA THR A 420 11.05 4.17 -15.96
C THR A 420 12.15 4.40 -14.94
N THR A 421 12.31 3.49 -13.96
CA THR A 421 13.35 3.60 -12.91
C THR A 421 14.59 2.74 -13.19
N SER A 422 14.53 1.88 -14.21
CA SER A 422 15.69 1.16 -14.71
C SER A 422 16.74 2.15 -15.24
N PRO A 423 18.03 1.99 -14.87
CA PRO A 423 19.07 2.83 -15.44
C PRO A 423 19.11 2.62 -16.95
N ILE A 424 18.85 3.67 -17.72
CA ILE A 424 19.06 3.70 -19.17
C ILE A 424 20.58 3.58 -19.38
N GLY A 425 21.08 2.36 -19.49
CA GLY A 425 22.52 2.09 -19.48
C GLY A 425 22.89 0.63 -19.27
N ALA A 426 22.20 -0.28 -19.95
CA ALA A 426 22.70 -1.64 -20.19
C ALA A 426 22.26 -2.09 -21.59
N ALA A 427 22.57 -1.28 -22.60
CA ALA A 427 22.71 -1.77 -23.96
C ALA A 427 24.12 -2.37 -24.05
N SER A 428 24.20 -3.69 -24.01
CA SER A 428 25.36 -4.44 -24.49
C SER A 428 25.12 -4.85 -25.95
#